data_AF-A0A7W1N424-F1
#
_entry.id   AF-A0A7W1N424-F1
#
_cell.length_a   1.000
_cell.length_b   1.000
_cell.length_c   1.000
_cell.angle_alpha   90.00
_cell.angle_beta   90.00
_cell.angle_gamma   90.00
#
_symmetry.space_group_name_H-M   'P 1'
#
loop_
_entity.id
_entity.type
_entity.pdbx_description
1 polymer ?
#
loop_
_entity_poly.entity_id
_entity_poly.type
_entity_poly.pdbx_seq_one_letter_code
_entity_poly.pdbx_strand_id
1 'polypeptide(L)' 'METDEARQRIHDLLVTGDNRLKQGVAAAKIRQSYEQALAVAREHGLEDSIRPLVEIRLADLERLAGGSPPPDPPAA' A
#
# COMPACT_ATOMS: atom_id res chain seq x y z
N MET A 1 0.45 -17.75 -18.01
CA MET A 1 -0.95 -17.81 -17.59
C MET A 1 -1.06 -17.52 -16.09
N GLU A 2 -0.63 -18.41 -15.19
CA GLU A 2 -0.75 -18.20 -13.73
C GLU A 2 -0.01 -16.95 -13.21
N THR A 3 1.20 -16.67 -13.71
CA THR A 3 1.93 -15.44 -13.34
C THR A 3 1.27 -14.17 -13.89
N ASP A 4 0.63 -14.22 -15.06
CA ASP A 4 -0.03 -13.06 -15.67
C ASP A 4 -1.34 -12.75 -14.94
N GLU A 5 -2.09 -13.79 -14.55
CA GLU A 5 -3.25 -13.68 -13.67
C GLU A 5 -2.87 -13.14 -12.29
N ALA A 6 -1.74 -13.60 -11.73
CA ALA A 6 -1.21 -13.06 -10.48
C ALA A 6 -0.85 -11.57 -10.61
N ARG A 7 -0.17 -11.17 -11.70
CA ARG A 7 0.14 -9.75 -11.97
C ARG A 7 -1.13 -8.91 -12.09
N GLN A 8 -2.15 -9.41 -12.79
CA GLN A 8 -3.44 -8.72 -12.92
C GLN A 8 -4.11 -8.56 -11.55
N ARG A 9 -4.14 -9.63 -10.74
CA ARG A 9 -4.72 -9.59 -9.40
C ARG A 9 -3.99 -8.61 -8.48
N ILE A 10 -2.66 -8.60 -8.53
CA ILE A 10 -1.83 -7.64 -7.78
C ILE A 10 -2.18 -6.21 -8.22
N HIS A 11 -2.22 -5.95 -9.52
CA HIS A 11 -2.59 -4.64 -10.07
C HIS A 11 -3.96 -4.19 -9.56
N ASP A 12 -4.96 -5.05 -9.61
CA ASP A 12 -6.32 -4.71 -9.20
C ASP A 12 -6.42 -4.41 -7.70
N LEU A 13 -5.66 -5.11 -6.86
CA LEU A 13 -5.56 -4.84 -5.43
C LEU A 13 -4.89 -3.49 -5.13
N LEU A 14 -3.82 -3.14 -5.87
CA LEU A 14 -3.16 -1.84 -5.75
C LEU A 14 -4.11 -0.70 -6.16
N VAL A 15 -4.76 -0.82 -7.32
CA VAL A 15 -5.75 0.15 -7.81
C VAL A 15 -6.91 0.29 -6.82
N THR A 16 -7.37 -0.82 -6.24
CA THR A 16 -8.42 -0.81 -5.21
C THR A 16 -7.98 -0.06 -3.97
N GLY A 17 -6.76 -0.28 -3.48
CA GLY A 17 -6.19 0.46 -2.35
C GLY A 17 -6.14 1.96 -2.63
N ASP A 18 -5.68 2.35 -3.81
CA ASP A 18 -5.58 3.76 -4.21
C ASP A 18 -6.93 4.44 -4.34
N ASN A 19 -7.93 3.74 -4.87
CA ASN A 19 -9.29 4.26 -4.96
C ASN A 19 -9.89 4.42 -3.56
N ARG A 20 -9.67 3.46 -2.65
CA ARG A 20 -10.09 3.57 -1.24
C ARG A 20 -9.42 4.74 -0.53
N LEU A 21 -8.13 4.97 -0.79
CA LEU A 21 -7.40 6.13 -0.27
C LEU A 21 -8.01 7.45 -0.76
N LYS A 22 -8.22 7.57 -2.08
CA LYS A 22 -8.87 8.75 -2.69
C LYS A 22 -10.28 9.00 -2.15
N GLN A 23 -11.01 7.93 -1.82
CA GLN A 23 -12.38 8.00 -1.27
C GLN A 23 -12.42 8.27 0.24
N GLY A 24 -11.27 8.35 0.93
CA GLY A 24 -11.23 8.55 2.38
C GLY A 24 -11.75 7.36 3.19
N VAL A 25 -11.61 6.14 2.65
CA VAL A 25 -11.97 4.91 3.38
C VAL A 25 -11.04 4.73 4.58
N ALA A 26 -11.52 4.04 5.63
CA ALA A 26 -10.72 3.75 6.82
C ALA A 26 -9.35 3.14 6.49
N ALA A 27 -8.29 3.67 7.13
CA ALA A 27 -6.90 3.28 6.88
C ALA A 27 -6.66 1.77 6.99
N ALA A 28 -7.33 1.08 7.91
CA ALA A 28 -7.24 -0.38 8.03
C ALA A 28 -7.65 -1.12 6.74
N LYS A 29 -8.70 -0.68 6.05
CA LYS A 29 -9.14 -1.28 4.78
C LYS A 29 -8.22 -0.94 3.62
N ILE A 30 -7.63 0.25 3.62
CA ILE A 30 -6.63 0.64 2.62
C ILE A 30 -5.39 -0.24 2.79
N ARG A 31 -4.84 -0.32 4.01
CA ARG A 31 -3.70 -1.18 4.39
C ARG A 31 -3.91 -2.63 3.95
N GLN A 32 -5.09 -3.19 4.26
CA GLN A 32 -5.43 -4.55 3.86
C GLN A 32 -5.29 -4.80 2.35
N SER A 33 -5.64 -3.81 1.51
CA SER A 33 -5.55 -3.95 0.05
C SER A 33 -4.10 -4.13 -0.41
N TYR A 34 -3.19 -3.33 0.15
CA TYR A 34 -1.77 -3.37 -0.19
C TYR A 34 -1.08 -4.61 0.38
N GLU A 35 -1.42 -5.01 1.61
CA GLU A 35 -0.91 -6.25 2.22
C GLU A 35 -1.36 -7.49 1.43
N GLN A 36 -2.60 -7.51 0.96
CA GLN A 36 -3.10 -8.58 0.08
C GLN A 36 -2.34 -8.63 -1.25
N ALA A 37 -2.03 -7.47 -1.85
CA ALA A 37 -1.22 -7.42 -3.07
C ALA A 37 0.17 -8.01 -2.85
N LEU A 38 0.79 -7.71 -1.69
CA LEU A 38 2.09 -8.27 -1.32
C LEU A 38 2.04 -9.78 -1.05
N ALA A 39 0.97 -10.25 -0.41
CA ALA A 39 0.77 -11.69 -0.18
C ALA A 39 0.68 -12.47 -1.50
N VAL A 40 -0.13 -11.99 -2.46
CA VAL A 40 -0.21 -12.59 -3.80
C VAL A 40 1.15 -12.52 -4.50
N ALA A 41 1.86 -11.40 -4.39
CA ALA A 41 3.21 -11.28 -4.97
C ALA A 41 4.19 -12.30 -4.38
N ARG A 42 4.12 -12.56 -3.07
CA ARG A 42 4.97 -13.58 -2.41
C ARG A 42 4.63 -14.99 -2.86
N GLU A 43 3.34 -15.34 -2.94
CA GLU A 43 2.88 -16.65 -3.39
C GLU A 43 3.38 -17.00 -4.80
N HIS A 44 3.52 -16.00 -5.67
CA HIS A 44 3.94 -16.18 -7.06
C HIS A 44 5.40 -15.76 -7.33
N GLY A 45 6.21 -15.46 -6.32
CA GLY A 45 7.62 -15.09 -6.48
C GLY A 45 7.87 -13.73 -7.16
N LEU A 46 6.89 -12.82 -7.10
CA LEU A 46 6.95 -11.46 -7.66
C LEU A 46 7.23 -10.39 -6.59
N GLU A 47 7.42 -10.80 -5.33
CA GLU A 47 7.54 -9.92 -4.16
C GLU A 47 8.59 -8.82 -4.37
N ASP A 48 9.77 -9.13 -4.90
CA ASP A 48 10.85 -8.16 -5.10
C ASP A 48 10.46 -7.01 -6.04
N SER A 49 9.57 -7.26 -7.01
CA SER A 49 9.10 -6.24 -7.94
C SER A 49 7.99 -5.36 -7.37
N ILE A 50 7.22 -5.89 -6.41
CA ILE A 50 6.01 -5.24 -5.88
C ILE A 50 6.24 -4.58 -4.52
N ARG A 51 7.10 -5.18 -3.69
CA ARG A 51 7.43 -4.73 -2.32
C ARG A 51 7.78 -3.24 -2.25
N PRO A 52 8.68 -2.69 -3.10
CA PRO A 52 9.07 -1.28 -2.98
C PRO A 52 7.89 -0.32 -3.15
N LEU A 53 6.96 -0.63 -4.07
CA LEU A 53 5.77 0.17 -4.28
C LEU A 53 4.81 0.09 -3.08
N VAL A 54 4.57 -1.12 -2.58
CA VAL A 54 3.68 -1.36 -1.43
C VAL A 54 4.19 -0.66 -0.17
N GLU A 55 5.49 -0.72 0.10
CA GLU A 55 6.12 -0.07 1.26
C GLU A 55 5.93 1.45 1.23
N ILE A 56 6.12 2.10 0.07
CA ILE A 56 5.88 3.54 -0.09
C ILE A 56 4.42 3.88 0.25
N ARG A 57 3.46 3.10 -0.28
CA ARG A 57 2.04 3.36 -0.07
C ARG A 57 1.59 3.15 1.37
N LEU A 58 2.15 2.15 2.05
CA LEU A 58 1.89 1.95 3.48
C LEU A 58 2.46 3.09 4.33
N ALA A 59 3.68 3.56 4.01
CA ALA A 59 4.28 4.71 4.69
C ALA A 59 3.48 6.01 4.45
N ASP A 60 3.01 6.24 3.22
CA ASP A 60 2.11 7.36 2.90
C ASP A 60 0.81 7.29 3.71
N LEU A 61 0.20 6.11 3.75
CA LEU A 61 -1.04 5.89 4.51
C LEU A 61 -0.85 6.15 6.00
N GLU A 62 0.29 5.74 6.58
CA GLU A 62 0.61 6.01 7.99
C GLU A 62 0.82 7.48 8.27
N ARG A 63 1.50 8.21 7.37
CA ARG A 63 1.62 9.68 7.47
C ARG A 63 0.26 10.38 7.45
N LEU A 64 -0.63 9.94 6.56
CA LEU A 64 -1.97 10.51 6.44
C LEU A 64 -2.88 10.14 7.62
N ALA A 65 -2.74 8.93 8.16
CA ALA A 65 -3.54 8.46 9.29
C ALA A 65 -3.06 9.02 10.65
N GLY A 66 -1.76 9.24 10.82
CA GLY A 66 -1.17 9.70 12.08
C GLY A 66 -1.29 11.20 12.33
N GLY A 67 -1.53 12.00 11.28
CA GLY A 67 -1.26 13.43 11.32
C GLY A 67 0.25 13.68 11.46
N SER A 68 0.79 14.68 10.78
CA SER A 68 2.20 15.04 10.99
C SER A 68 2.46 15.27 12.49
N PRO A 69 3.50 14.68 13.09
CA PRO A 69 3.97 15.19 14.38
C PRO A 69 4.24 16.69 14.19
N PRO A 70 3.87 17.55 15.17
CA PRO A 70 4.19 18.97 15.07
C PRO A 70 5.69 19.11 14.81
N PRO A 71 6.12 20.03 13.91
CA PRO A 71 7.54 20.24 13.66
C PRO A 71 8.23 20.56 14.99
N ASP A 72 9.43 20.00 15.18
CA ASP A 72 10.23 20.27 16.37
C ASP A 72 10.34 21.80 16.57
N PRO A 73 10.11 22.32 17.80
CA PRO A 73 10.20 23.75 18.05
C PRO A 73 11.61 24.22 17.65
N PRO A 74 11.74 25.42 17.04
CA PRO A 74 13.03 25.93 16.63
C PRO A 74 13.96 26.01 17.84
N ALA A 75 15.18 25.47 17.69
CA ALA A 75 16.19 25.54 18.72
C ALA A 75 16.44 27.02 19.09
N ALA A 76 16.36 27.29 20.39
CA ALA A 76 16.44 28.62 21.00
C ALA A 76 17.81 29.29 20.82
#